data_AF-A0AAW2PU89-F1
#
_entry.id   AF-A0AAW2PU89-F1
#
_cell.length_a   1.000
_cell.length_b   1.000
_cell.length_c   1.000
_cell.angle_alpha   90.00
_cell.angle_beta   90.00
_cell.angle_gamma   90.00
#
_symmetry.space_group_name_H-M   'P 1'
#
loop_
_entity.id
_entity.type
_entity.pdbx_description
1 polymer ?
#
loop_
_entity_poly.entity_id
_entity_poly.type
_entity_poly.pdbx_seq_one_letter_code
_entity_poly.pdbx_strand_id
1 'polypeptide(L)'
;MFQAIGERFSGWWRDVKGTAVGAYEMGRSDPRKVIFAAKMGAALSLVSVLIFFRKSASYFTLNHIWAILTVIVVFEFSIGATLNKGFNRALGTLSAGALALGIAELSKATGALHQAVVVVSVFLAVLQSEDKLEIVANRPNKAVSLAHRPSPPAIWGLTVRVHLISDLRFLDFRLLQIMVGAGVCLVMNVCVFPIWAGEDLHKLVVKNFKGVATSLEGCINMYLQCVGYSRIPSKILVYQAADDVLYKGYRAAVESTSQEESLLGFAVWEPPHGRYKMFRYPWNEYVKLSGALRSNSFSLSRWQSGEDMFKQQTVWPSRLSLLGDAILNEREVRTYESASALSLATFTSLLIEFVARLQNLVNSFEELSVKAKFREPVESTESTATQTFVR
;
A
#
# COMPACT_ATOMS: atom_id res chain seq x y z
N MET A 1 50.36 11.00 -5.40
CA MET A 1 49.68 10.42 -4.22
C MET A 1 48.66 11.38 -3.59
N PHE A 2 49.04 12.63 -3.26
CA PHE A 2 48.13 13.62 -2.65
C PHE A 2 46.92 14.02 -3.52
N GLN A 3 47.08 14.17 -4.85
CA GLN A 3 45.95 14.48 -5.75
C GLN A 3 44.89 13.37 -5.80
N ALA A 4 45.30 12.10 -5.87
CA ALA A 4 44.38 10.95 -5.89
C ALA A 4 43.60 10.79 -4.57
N ILE A 5 44.21 11.17 -3.44
CA ILE A 5 43.53 11.20 -2.12
C ILE A 5 42.54 12.36 -2.06
N GLY A 6 42.90 13.53 -2.58
CA GLY A 6 42.01 14.70 -2.67
C GLY A 6 40.78 14.45 -3.53
N GLU A 7 40.95 13.80 -4.69
CA GLU A 7 39.83 13.43 -5.55
C GLU A 7 38.88 12.44 -4.89
N ARG A 8 39.41 11.39 -4.24
CA ARG A 8 38.60 10.42 -3.48
C ARG A 8 37.84 11.09 -2.33
N PHE A 9 38.49 11.99 -1.60
CA PHE A 9 37.86 12.72 -0.51
C PHE A 9 36.76 13.65 -1.02
N SER A 10 37.00 14.35 -2.14
CA SER A 10 36.01 15.22 -2.76
C SER A 10 34.79 14.47 -3.30
N GLY A 11 35.00 13.26 -3.85
CA GLY A 11 33.94 12.35 -4.29
C GLY A 11 33.10 11.89 -3.11
N TRP A 12 33.76 11.37 -2.07
CA TRP A 12 33.08 10.97 -0.83
C TRP A 12 32.29 12.12 -0.20
N TRP A 13 32.84 13.33 -0.12
CA TRP A 13 32.15 14.50 0.41
C TRP A 13 30.89 14.88 -0.40
N ARG A 14 30.97 14.75 -1.73
CA ARG A 14 29.83 14.99 -2.62
C ARG A 14 28.72 13.95 -2.40
N ASP A 15 29.10 12.69 -2.21
CA ASP A 15 28.15 11.60 -1.93
C ASP A 15 27.49 11.76 -0.55
N VAL A 16 28.26 12.14 0.46
CA VAL A 16 27.71 12.45 1.80
C VAL A 16 26.75 13.63 1.70
N LYS A 17 27.11 14.71 0.99
CA LYS A 17 26.23 15.86 0.80
C LYS A 17 24.95 15.49 0.05
N GLY A 18 25.05 14.70 -1.03
CA GLY A 18 23.90 14.20 -1.78
C GLY A 18 22.97 13.35 -0.91
N THR A 19 23.55 12.44 -0.11
CA THR A 19 22.80 11.61 0.84
C THR A 19 22.12 12.45 1.92
N ALA A 20 22.80 13.48 2.44
CA ALA A 20 22.24 14.37 3.45
C ALA A 20 21.08 15.22 2.91
N VAL A 21 21.19 15.73 1.68
CA VAL A 21 20.10 16.45 1.01
C VAL A 21 18.91 15.52 0.78
N GLY A 22 19.15 14.31 0.25
CA GLY A 22 18.09 13.31 0.07
C GLY A 22 17.42 12.90 1.38
N ALA A 23 18.19 12.75 2.47
CA ALA A 23 17.64 12.47 3.79
C ALA A 23 16.80 13.63 4.34
N TYR A 24 17.23 14.88 4.09
CA TYR A 24 16.49 16.08 4.48
C TYR A 24 15.16 16.20 3.70
N GLU A 25 15.18 15.99 2.39
CA GLU A 25 13.97 15.99 1.56
C GLU A 25 13.03 14.84 1.93
N MET A 26 13.57 13.66 2.24
CA MET A 26 12.79 12.53 2.74
C MET A 26 12.11 12.86 4.08
N GLY A 27 12.83 13.53 5.00
CA GLY A 27 12.28 13.92 6.28
C GLY A 27 11.24 15.03 6.19
N ARG A 28 11.40 15.97 5.25
CA ARG A 28 10.43 17.04 4.99
C ARG A 28 9.16 16.53 4.31
N SER A 29 9.28 15.54 3.43
CA SER A 29 8.13 14.98 2.70
C SER A 29 7.28 14.05 3.55
N ASP A 30 7.88 13.22 4.40
CA ASP A 30 7.15 12.40 5.38
C ASP A 30 7.88 12.36 6.73
N PRO A 31 7.50 13.21 7.71
CA PRO A 31 8.16 13.26 9.02
C PRO A 31 8.07 11.95 9.79
N ARG A 32 7.10 11.08 9.44
CA ARG A 32 6.94 9.76 10.06
C ARG A 32 8.12 8.83 9.77
N LYS A 33 8.80 9.00 8.64
CA LYS A 33 10.00 8.22 8.30
C LYS A 33 11.18 8.55 9.23
N VAL A 34 11.32 9.83 9.61
CA VAL A 34 12.35 10.26 10.57
C VAL A 34 12.03 9.71 11.95
N ILE A 35 10.77 9.83 12.38
CA ILE A 35 10.30 9.25 13.64
C ILE A 35 10.55 7.74 13.66
N PHE A 36 10.24 7.04 12.57
CA PHE A 36 10.49 5.60 12.45
C PHE A 36 11.99 5.26 12.58
N ALA A 37 12.86 5.96 11.86
CA ALA A 37 14.31 5.74 11.94
C ALA A 37 14.84 5.97 13.35
N ALA A 38 14.39 7.04 14.02
CA ALA A 38 14.74 7.33 15.41
C ALA A 38 14.24 6.23 16.37
N LYS A 39 13.02 5.73 16.19
CA LYS A 39 12.46 4.63 17.00
C LYS A 39 13.24 3.33 16.81
N MET A 40 13.63 3.01 15.57
CA MET A 40 14.40 1.80 15.26
C MET A 40 15.81 1.88 15.87
N GLY A 41 16.47 3.03 15.74
CA GLY A 41 17.74 3.30 16.41
C GLY A 41 17.63 3.17 17.93
N ALA A 42 16.61 3.79 18.53
CA ALA A 42 16.36 3.70 19.97
C ALA A 42 16.05 2.26 20.43
N ALA A 43 15.33 1.45 19.64
CA ALA A 43 15.09 0.05 19.94
C ALA A 43 16.39 -0.77 19.95
N LEU A 44 17.28 -0.56 18.97
CA LEU A 44 18.59 -1.21 18.93
C LEU A 44 19.49 -0.77 20.09
N SER A 45 19.50 0.53 20.41
CA SER A 45 20.23 1.05 21.57
C SER A 45 19.71 0.46 22.87
N LEU A 46 18.39 0.37 23.03
CA LEU A 46 17.75 -0.19 24.23
C LEU A 46 18.06 -1.68 24.39
N VAL A 47 17.97 -2.47 23.31
CA VAL A 47 18.40 -3.89 23.35
C VAL A 47 19.88 -4.01 23.71
N SER A 48 20.74 -3.16 23.14
CA SER A 48 22.18 -3.17 23.43
C SER A 48 22.45 -2.88 24.90
N VAL A 49 21.78 -1.88 25.49
CA VAL A 49 21.89 -1.55 26.91
C VAL A 49 21.38 -2.69 27.79
N LEU A 50 20.24 -3.31 27.47
CA LEU A 50 19.69 -4.45 28.20
C LEU A 50 20.66 -5.66 28.20
N ILE A 51 21.41 -5.86 27.11
CA ILE A 51 22.44 -6.89 27.02
C ILE A 51 23.60 -6.60 27.98
N PHE A 52 24.06 -5.35 28.09
CA PHE A 52 25.13 -4.97 29.01
C PHE A 52 24.75 -5.16 30.48
N PHE A 53 23.53 -4.75 30.88
CA PHE A 53 23.07 -4.96 32.26
C PHE A 53 22.91 -6.45 32.62
N ARG A 54 22.53 -7.30 31.65
CA ARG A 54 22.46 -8.75 31.85
C ARG A 54 23.80 -9.47 31.88
N LYS A 55 24.90 -8.82 31.48
CA LYS A 55 26.26 -9.39 31.49
C LYS A 55 26.75 -9.76 32.90
N SER A 56 26.12 -9.25 33.96
CA SER A 56 26.39 -9.66 35.35
C SER A 56 26.00 -11.12 35.65
N ALA A 57 25.24 -11.79 34.78
CA ALA A 57 24.91 -13.22 34.88
C ALA A 57 25.74 -14.03 33.86
N SER A 58 26.69 -14.84 34.37
CA SER A 58 27.79 -15.51 33.65
C SER A 58 27.45 -16.35 32.40
N TYR A 59 26.17 -16.67 32.13
CA TYR A 59 25.76 -17.62 31.06
C TYR A 59 25.11 -16.97 29.83
N PHE A 60 24.92 -15.64 29.82
CA PHE A 60 24.10 -14.94 28.81
C PHE A 60 24.87 -14.37 27.60
N THR A 61 26.20 -14.47 27.58
CA THR A 61 27.03 -13.67 26.67
C THR A 61 27.12 -14.18 25.24
N LEU A 62 26.74 -15.43 24.93
CA LEU A 62 26.89 -16.00 23.57
C LEU A 62 25.66 -15.81 22.65
N ASN A 63 24.49 -15.45 23.19
CA ASN A 63 23.22 -15.49 22.44
C ASN A 63 22.59 -14.11 22.15
N HIS A 64 23.24 -13.00 22.53
CA HIS A 64 22.69 -11.64 22.40
C HIS A 64 22.52 -11.16 20.94
N ILE A 65 23.29 -11.73 20.02
CA ILE A 65 23.15 -11.49 18.56
C ILE A 65 21.72 -11.80 18.10
N TRP A 66 21.07 -12.81 18.67
CA TRP A 66 19.70 -13.18 18.32
C TRP A 66 18.67 -12.13 18.72
N ALA A 67 18.86 -11.41 19.83
CA ALA A 67 17.98 -10.32 20.23
C ALA A 67 18.10 -9.15 19.25
N ILE A 68 19.32 -8.75 18.90
CA ILE A 68 19.60 -7.66 17.94
C ILE A 68 19.05 -8.03 16.55
N LEU A 69 19.32 -9.25 16.07
CA LEU A 69 18.78 -9.75 14.80
C LEU A 69 17.25 -9.81 14.80
N THR A 70 16.64 -10.08 15.96
CA THR A 70 15.17 -10.05 16.09
C THR A 70 14.63 -8.65 15.89
N VAL A 71 15.26 -7.62 16.48
CA VAL A 71 14.86 -6.22 16.24
C VAL A 71 14.97 -5.88 14.76
N ILE A 72 16.12 -6.13 14.13
CA ILE A 72 16.34 -5.77 12.72
C ILE A 72 15.33 -6.43 11.79
N VAL A 73 14.98 -7.69 12.04
CA VAL A 73 14.11 -8.46 11.14
C VAL A 73 12.62 -8.22 11.43
N VAL A 74 12.22 -7.99 12.69
CA VAL A 74 10.80 -7.90 13.08
C VAL A 74 10.29 -6.47 13.10
N PHE A 75 11.15 -5.49 13.40
CA PHE A 75 10.75 -4.09 13.52
C PHE A 75 10.39 -3.53 12.13
N GLU A 76 9.12 -3.13 11.99
CA GLU A 76 8.56 -2.63 10.73
C GLU A 76 7.93 -1.25 10.93
N PHE A 77 7.65 -0.57 9.81
CA PHE A 77 7.17 0.81 9.79
C PHE A 77 5.86 1.04 10.59
N SER A 78 4.95 0.08 10.53
CA SER A 78 3.68 0.12 11.27
C SER A 78 3.61 -0.94 12.37
N ILE A 79 2.76 -0.70 13.35
CA ILE A 79 2.52 -1.64 14.46
C ILE A 79 1.94 -2.95 13.92
N GLY A 80 0.95 -2.88 13.03
CA GLY A 80 0.35 -4.05 12.41
C GLY A 80 1.34 -4.89 11.60
N ALA A 81 2.27 -4.25 10.88
CA ALA A 81 3.33 -4.95 10.15
C ALA A 81 4.30 -5.65 11.10
N THR A 82 4.68 -4.99 12.20
CA THR A 82 5.57 -5.57 13.23
C THR A 82 4.91 -6.77 13.90
N LEU A 83 3.63 -6.67 14.25
CA LEU A 83 2.86 -7.76 14.85
C LEU A 83 2.72 -8.95 13.89
N ASN A 84 2.32 -8.69 12.64
CA ASN A 84 2.18 -9.73 11.62
C ASN A 84 3.52 -10.45 11.37
N LYS A 85 4.61 -9.70 11.18
CA LYS A 85 5.94 -10.26 10.91
C LYS A 85 6.51 -10.98 12.13
N GLY A 86 6.34 -10.42 13.32
CA GLY A 86 6.77 -11.00 14.59
C GLY A 86 6.03 -12.29 14.93
N PHE A 87 4.71 -12.30 14.76
CA PHE A 87 3.88 -13.49 15.00
C PHE A 87 4.21 -14.61 14.00
N ASN A 88 4.28 -14.30 12.70
CA ASN A 88 4.64 -15.30 11.69
C ASN A 88 6.05 -15.87 11.92
N ARG A 89 6.99 -15.04 12.39
CA ARG A 89 8.32 -15.50 12.78
C ARG A 89 8.24 -16.43 13.99
N ALA A 90 7.55 -16.02 15.06
CA ALA A 90 7.40 -16.82 16.26
C ALA A 90 6.76 -18.18 15.96
N LEU A 91 5.65 -18.17 15.21
CA LEU A 91 4.96 -19.38 14.76
C LEU A 91 5.86 -20.27 13.90
N GLY A 92 6.63 -19.68 12.99
CA GLY A 92 7.61 -20.40 12.16
C GLY A 92 8.72 -21.05 13.00
N THR A 93 9.28 -20.35 13.99
CA THR A 93 10.32 -20.89 14.86
C THR A 93 9.80 -21.97 15.81
N LEU A 94 8.61 -21.78 16.39
CA LEU A 94 8.00 -22.74 17.31
C LEU A 94 7.59 -24.03 16.59
N SER A 95 6.97 -23.91 15.41
CA SER A 95 6.60 -25.06 14.58
C SER A 95 7.84 -25.82 14.07
N ALA A 96 8.88 -25.12 13.63
CA ALA A 96 10.14 -25.76 13.23
C ALA A 96 10.81 -26.48 14.40
N GLY A 97 10.82 -25.87 15.60
CA GLY A 97 11.35 -26.51 16.81
C GLY A 97 10.54 -27.74 17.21
N ALA A 98 9.22 -27.67 17.20
CA ALA A 98 8.34 -28.79 17.52
C ALA A 98 8.51 -29.97 16.53
N LEU A 99 8.58 -29.67 15.22
CA LEU A 99 8.86 -30.68 14.19
C LEU A 99 10.25 -31.30 14.37
N ALA A 100 11.27 -30.50 14.67
CA ALA A 100 12.62 -31.01 14.92
C ALA A 100 12.67 -31.96 16.13
N LEU A 101 11.94 -31.64 17.22
CA LEU A 101 11.81 -32.53 18.37
C LEU A 101 11.06 -33.82 18.02
N GLY A 102 9.96 -33.72 17.26
CA GLY A 102 9.22 -34.89 16.79
C GLY A 102 10.08 -35.82 15.94
N ILE A 103 10.88 -35.27 15.02
CA ILE A 103 11.83 -36.03 14.20
C ILE A 103 12.94 -36.64 15.08
N ALA A 104 13.44 -35.92 16.08
CA ALA A 104 14.46 -36.41 16.99
C ALA A 104 13.97 -37.62 17.81
N GLU A 105 12.75 -37.56 18.36
CA GLU A 105 12.16 -38.68 19.09
C GLU A 105 11.83 -39.87 18.17
N LEU A 106 11.35 -39.60 16.95
CA LEU A 106 11.12 -40.63 15.93
C LEU A 106 12.43 -41.33 15.53
N SER A 107 13.51 -40.55 15.37
CA SER A 107 14.84 -41.05 15.04
C SER A 107 15.40 -41.96 16.13
N LYS A 108 15.24 -41.58 17.41
CA LYS A 108 15.62 -42.43 18.56
C LYS A 108 14.82 -43.73 18.62
N ALA A 109 13.52 -43.69 18.35
CA ALA A 109 12.65 -44.86 18.37
C ALA A 109 12.99 -45.90 17.27
N THR A 110 13.61 -45.46 16.17
CA THR A 110 13.92 -46.32 15.00
C THR A 110 15.28 -47.03 15.12
N GLY A 111 16.04 -46.81 16.20
CA GLY A 111 17.29 -47.53 16.48
C GLY A 111 18.35 -47.38 15.38
N ALA A 112 18.74 -48.49 14.74
CA ALA A 112 19.82 -48.54 13.75
C ALA A 112 19.56 -47.71 12.48
N LEU A 113 18.30 -47.36 12.18
CA LEU A 113 17.93 -46.56 11.01
C LEU A 113 17.82 -45.05 11.31
N HIS A 114 18.33 -44.59 12.46
CA HIS A 114 18.25 -43.18 12.85
C HIS A 114 18.78 -42.21 11.77
N GLN A 115 19.86 -42.60 11.07
CA GLN A 115 20.48 -41.82 9.99
C GLN A 115 19.55 -41.66 8.79
N ALA A 116 18.86 -42.74 8.40
CA ALA A 116 17.92 -42.72 7.29
C ALA A 116 16.71 -41.82 7.58
N VAL A 117 16.17 -41.89 8.80
CA VAL A 117 15.03 -41.04 9.23
C VAL A 117 15.39 -39.56 9.16
N VAL A 118 16.57 -39.17 9.63
CA VAL A 118 17.03 -37.77 9.57
C VAL A 118 17.20 -37.32 8.12
N VAL A 119 17.88 -38.11 7.29
CA VAL A 119 18.12 -37.76 5.87
C VAL A 119 16.80 -37.62 5.10
N VAL A 120 15.87 -38.56 5.27
CA VAL A 120 14.54 -38.51 4.62
C VAL A 120 13.74 -37.29 5.11
N SER A 121 13.78 -36.98 6.41
CA SER A 121 13.06 -35.81 6.95
C SER A 121 13.60 -34.48 6.40
N VAL A 122 14.92 -34.35 6.23
CA VAL A 122 15.54 -33.16 5.63
C VAL A 122 15.20 -33.07 4.14
N PHE A 123 15.22 -34.20 3.43
CA PHE A 123 14.85 -34.26 2.02
C PHE A 123 13.39 -33.84 1.78
N LEU A 124 12.45 -34.37 2.57
CA LEU A 124 11.03 -33.99 2.51
C LEU A 124 10.82 -32.50 2.83
N ALA A 125 11.55 -31.94 3.80
CA ALA A 125 11.47 -30.52 4.12
C ALA A 125 11.92 -29.62 2.97
N VAL A 126 12.91 -30.04 2.18
CA VAL A 126 13.37 -29.31 0.99
C VAL A 126 12.36 -29.40 -0.15
N LEU A 127 11.75 -30.56 -0.40
CA LEU A 127 10.73 -30.71 -1.45
C LEU A 127 9.51 -29.80 -1.23
N GLN A 128 9.04 -29.67 0.02
CA GLN A 128 7.92 -28.80 0.38
C GLN A 128 8.19 -27.30 0.15
N SER A 129 9.46 -26.90 -0.01
CA SER A 129 9.83 -25.50 -0.25
C SER A 129 9.70 -25.08 -1.72
N GLU A 130 9.72 -26.03 -2.66
CA GLU A 130 9.67 -25.82 -4.11
C GLU A 130 8.22 -25.77 -4.64
N ASP A 131 7.29 -26.55 -4.06
CA ASP A 131 5.88 -26.66 -4.53
C ASP A 131 5.06 -25.36 -4.45
N LYS A 132 5.55 -24.34 -3.72
CA LYS A 132 4.92 -23.00 -3.70
C LYS A 132 5.23 -22.15 -4.92
N LEU A 133 6.16 -22.55 -5.79
CA LEU A 133 6.45 -21.82 -7.01
C LEU A 133 5.37 -22.03 -8.09
N GLU A 134 4.72 -23.20 -8.12
CA GLU A 134 3.75 -23.55 -9.17
C GLU A 134 2.32 -23.02 -8.88
N ILE A 135 1.90 -22.97 -7.61
CA ILE A 135 0.59 -22.42 -7.20
C ILE A 135 0.54 -20.88 -7.38
N VAL A 136 1.68 -20.20 -7.38
CA VAL A 136 1.78 -18.75 -7.63
C VAL A 136 1.85 -18.42 -9.13
N ALA A 137 2.34 -19.34 -9.97
CA ALA A 137 2.44 -19.14 -11.42
C ALA A 137 1.07 -19.21 -12.14
N ASN A 138 0.10 -19.93 -11.59
CA ASN A 138 -1.21 -20.17 -12.24
C ASN A 138 -2.31 -19.12 -11.96
N ARG A 139 -1.97 -17.93 -11.45
CA ARG A 139 -2.92 -16.79 -11.41
C ARG A 139 -2.53 -15.75 -12.46
N PRO A 140 -3.14 -15.75 -13.65
CA PRO A 140 -2.95 -14.66 -14.60
C PRO A 140 -3.59 -13.42 -13.95
N ASN A 141 -2.83 -12.33 -13.86
CA ASN A 141 -3.25 -10.99 -13.39
C ASN A 141 -2.97 -10.60 -11.93
N LYS A 142 -1.83 -11.01 -11.36
CA LYS A 142 -1.18 -10.20 -10.32
C LYS A 142 0.24 -9.85 -10.74
N ALA A 143 0.37 -8.67 -11.37
CA ALA A 143 1.64 -8.09 -11.75
C ALA A 143 2.56 -8.00 -10.51
N VAL A 144 3.66 -8.72 -10.64
CA VAL A 144 4.79 -8.80 -9.75
C VAL A 144 5.33 -7.39 -9.47
N SER A 145 5.02 -6.87 -8.29
CA SER A 145 5.78 -5.80 -7.62
C SER A 145 5.76 -6.02 -6.11
N LEU A 146 5.94 -7.28 -5.68
CA LEU A 146 6.25 -7.57 -4.29
C LEU A 146 7.76 -7.41 -4.12
N ALA A 147 8.18 -6.21 -3.70
CA ALA A 147 9.52 -5.94 -3.24
C ALA A 147 9.97 -7.06 -2.28
N HIS A 148 10.97 -7.82 -2.70
CA HIS A 148 11.93 -8.59 -1.90
C HIS A 148 11.50 -8.92 -0.45
N ARG A 149 10.32 -9.55 -0.29
CA ARG A 149 9.89 -10.11 0.98
C ARG A 149 10.46 -11.52 1.00
N PRO A 150 11.43 -11.86 1.87
CA PRO A 150 11.84 -13.24 2.02
C PRO A 150 10.56 -14.03 2.38
N SER A 151 10.20 -14.93 1.49
CA SER A 151 9.03 -15.77 1.66
C SER A 151 9.21 -16.61 2.94
N PRO A 152 8.14 -16.90 3.70
CA PRO A 152 8.19 -17.78 4.87
C PRO A 152 9.00 -19.09 4.68
N PRO A 153 9.03 -19.74 3.48
CA PRO A 153 9.87 -20.94 3.26
C PRO A 153 11.39 -20.70 3.25
N ALA A 154 11.88 -19.52 2.84
CA ALA A 154 13.33 -19.23 2.83
C ALA A 154 13.89 -19.09 4.26
N ILE A 155 13.06 -18.61 5.19
CA ILE A 155 13.38 -18.57 6.63
C ILE A 155 13.33 -19.99 7.20
N TRP A 156 12.37 -20.82 6.77
CA TRP A 156 12.22 -22.23 7.16
C TRP A 156 13.51 -23.05 6.92
N GLY A 157 14.11 -22.94 5.74
CA GLY A 157 15.34 -23.66 5.39
C GLY A 157 16.56 -23.30 6.25
N LEU A 158 16.66 -22.06 6.73
CA LEU A 158 17.79 -21.62 7.57
C LEU A 158 17.62 -22.05 9.03
N THR A 159 16.38 -22.08 9.55
CA THR A 159 16.10 -22.52 10.92
C THR A 159 16.33 -24.02 11.14
N VAL A 160 16.03 -24.85 10.13
CA VAL A 160 16.18 -26.32 10.22
C VAL A 160 17.66 -26.73 10.29
N ARG A 161 18.58 -26.01 9.64
CA ARG A 161 20.03 -26.32 9.71
C ARG A 161 20.68 -25.99 11.06
N VAL A 162 20.08 -25.15 11.89
CA VAL A 162 20.69 -24.68 13.17
C VAL A 162 20.13 -25.37 14.41
N HIS A 163 18.95 -26.01 14.31
CA HIS A 163 18.27 -26.59 15.48
C HIS A 163 18.55 -28.07 15.73
N LEU A 164 19.19 -28.78 14.79
CA LEU A 164 19.39 -30.23 14.92
C LEU A 164 20.56 -30.63 15.84
N ILE A 165 21.25 -29.68 16.49
CA ILE A 165 22.49 -29.95 17.25
C ILE A 165 22.48 -29.39 18.69
N SER A 166 21.51 -28.56 19.08
CA SER A 166 21.56 -27.93 20.40
C SER A 166 20.73 -28.68 21.45
N ASP A 167 21.45 -29.21 22.45
CA ASP A 167 20.96 -29.73 23.73
C ASP A 167 19.78 -28.91 24.29
N LEU A 168 18.77 -29.56 24.87
CA LEU A 168 17.47 -28.96 25.26
C LEU A 168 17.60 -27.70 26.13
N ARG A 169 18.70 -27.58 26.91
CA ARG A 169 19.00 -26.41 27.75
C ARG A 169 19.44 -25.15 26.98
N PHE A 170 19.92 -25.29 25.75
CA PHE A 170 20.32 -24.14 24.91
C PHE A 170 19.14 -23.49 24.18
N LEU A 171 18.01 -24.19 24.04
CA LEU A 171 16.77 -23.67 23.45
C LEU A 171 16.15 -22.56 24.32
N ASP A 172 16.17 -22.75 25.64
CA ASP A 172 15.55 -21.82 26.60
C ASP A 172 16.13 -20.40 26.49
N PHE A 173 17.45 -20.28 26.36
CA PHE A 173 18.10 -18.97 26.30
C PHE A 173 17.94 -18.26 24.95
N ARG A 174 17.88 -18.99 23.83
CA ARG A 174 17.66 -18.39 22.50
C ARG A 174 16.24 -17.86 22.36
N LEU A 175 15.26 -18.66 22.77
CA LEU A 175 13.85 -18.26 22.78
C LEU A 175 13.64 -17.07 23.72
N LEU A 176 14.26 -17.06 24.91
CA LEU A 176 14.19 -15.93 25.83
C LEU A 176 14.73 -14.63 25.21
N GLN A 177 15.83 -14.68 24.46
CA GLN A 177 16.38 -13.50 23.79
C GLN A 177 15.54 -13.04 22.60
N ILE A 178 14.90 -13.96 21.87
CA ILE A 178 13.92 -13.62 20.83
C ILE A 178 12.71 -12.92 21.47
N MET A 179 12.22 -13.41 22.61
CA MET A 179 11.12 -12.78 23.35
C MET A 179 11.50 -11.39 23.87
N VAL A 180 12.73 -11.19 24.36
CA VAL A 180 13.23 -9.87 24.76
C VAL A 180 13.30 -8.93 23.57
N GLY A 181 13.89 -9.35 22.44
CA GLY A 181 13.96 -8.54 21.22
C GLY A 181 12.58 -8.17 20.68
N ALA A 182 11.65 -9.13 20.63
CA ALA A 182 10.27 -8.91 20.21
C ALA A 182 9.53 -7.96 21.18
N GLY A 183 9.72 -8.14 22.50
CA GLY A 183 9.15 -7.27 23.52
C GLY A 183 9.61 -5.82 23.37
N VAL A 184 10.91 -5.58 23.17
CA VAL A 184 11.44 -4.24 22.92
C VAL A 184 10.85 -3.64 21.64
N CYS A 185 10.72 -4.41 20.56
CA CYS A 185 10.08 -3.94 19.34
C CYS A 185 8.64 -3.49 19.57
N LEU A 186 7.85 -4.28 20.28
CA LEU A 186 6.46 -3.96 20.58
C LEU A 186 6.35 -2.72 21.48
N VAL A 187 7.14 -2.65 22.54
CA VAL A 187 7.14 -1.49 23.45
C VAL A 187 7.50 -0.22 22.70
N MET A 188 8.56 -0.23 21.89
CA MET A 188 8.97 0.95 21.13
C MET A 188 7.96 1.35 20.06
N ASN A 189 7.31 0.38 19.41
CA ASN A 189 6.33 0.68 18.37
C ASN A 189 4.99 1.18 18.91
N VAL A 190 4.55 0.68 20.06
CA VAL A 190 3.28 1.06 20.70
C VAL A 190 3.42 2.33 21.53
N CYS A 191 4.49 2.49 22.33
CA CYS A 191 4.59 3.58 23.30
C CYS A 191 5.12 4.89 22.71
N VAL A 192 6.04 4.84 21.74
CA VAL A 192 6.60 6.05 21.12
C VAL A 192 5.85 6.29 19.81
N PHE A 193 5.15 7.41 19.63
CA PHE A 193 4.46 7.80 18.38
C PHE A 193 3.95 6.64 17.50
N PRO A 194 2.80 6.03 17.84
CA PRO A 194 2.29 4.85 17.14
C PRO A 194 1.92 5.19 15.68
N ILE A 195 2.37 4.36 14.74
CA ILE A 195 2.08 4.48 13.30
C ILE A 195 1.16 3.32 12.90
N TRP A 196 -0.01 3.68 12.35
CA TRP A 196 -1.10 2.75 12.04
C TRP A 196 -1.29 2.61 10.53
N ALA A 197 -1.20 1.38 10.03
CA ALA A 197 -1.48 1.02 8.64
C ALA A 197 -2.96 1.16 8.29
N GLY A 198 -3.88 0.95 9.25
CA GLY A 198 -5.32 1.15 9.03
C GLY A 198 -5.67 2.60 8.67
N GLU A 199 -5.00 3.57 9.31
CA GLU A 199 -5.17 4.99 8.99
C GLU A 199 -4.60 5.32 7.60
N ASP A 200 -3.48 4.73 7.23
CA ASP A 200 -2.90 4.88 5.89
C ASP A 200 -3.81 4.25 4.81
N LEU A 201 -4.45 3.12 5.11
CA LEU A 201 -5.46 2.51 4.23
C LEU A 201 -6.65 3.45 4.03
N HIS A 202 -7.20 3.99 5.11
CA HIS A 202 -8.31 4.95 5.02
C HIS A 202 -7.94 6.18 4.18
N LYS A 203 -6.77 6.80 4.46
CA LYS A 203 -6.27 7.95 3.69
C LYS A 203 -6.06 7.63 2.21
N LEU A 204 -5.55 6.44 1.90
CA LEU A 204 -5.36 5.99 0.53
C LEU A 204 -6.71 5.87 -0.21
N VAL A 205 -7.69 5.23 0.42
CA VAL A 205 -9.05 5.12 -0.13
C VAL A 205 -9.64 6.51 -0.37
N VAL A 206 -9.62 7.40 0.62
CA VAL A 206 -10.14 8.78 0.48
C VAL A 206 -9.41 9.54 -0.64
N LYS A 207 -8.09 9.40 -0.74
CA LYS A 207 -7.30 10.02 -1.81
C LYS A 207 -7.72 9.52 -3.19
N ASN A 208 -7.97 8.22 -3.34
CA ASN A 208 -8.45 7.64 -4.59
C ASN A 208 -9.84 8.17 -4.96
N PHE A 209 -10.77 8.25 -4.01
CA PHE A 209 -12.09 8.87 -4.23
C PHE A 209 -11.97 10.30 -4.72
N LYS A 210 -11.14 11.12 -4.05
CA LYS A 210 -10.89 12.50 -4.45
C LYS A 210 -10.27 12.59 -5.85
N GLY A 211 -9.32 11.71 -6.16
CA GLY A 211 -8.69 11.62 -7.47
C GLY A 211 -9.71 11.33 -8.57
N VAL A 212 -10.55 10.32 -8.38
CA VAL A 212 -11.61 9.95 -9.34
C VAL A 212 -12.64 11.07 -9.50
N ALA A 213 -13.07 11.70 -8.41
CA ALA A 213 -14.01 12.83 -8.45
C ALA A 213 -13.43 14.03 -9.21
N THR A 214 -12.16 14.37 -8.96
CA THR A 214 -11.47 15.47 -9.66
C THR A 214 -11.32 15.19 -11.15
N SER A 215 -11.01 13.93 -11.53
CA SER A 215 -10.96 13.51 -12.92
C SER A 215 -12.33 13.64 -13.60
N LEU A 216 -13.40 13.16 -12.95
CA LEU A 216 -14.76 13.26 -13.49
C LEU A 216 -15.22 14.71 -13.65
N GLU A 217 -14.98 15.56 -12.65
CA GLU A 217 -15.28 16.99 -12.72
C GLU A 217 -14.54 17.66 -13.88
N GLY A 218 -13.26 17.31 -14.07
CA GLY A 218 -12.47 17.76 -15.23
C GLY A 218 -13.08 17.32 -16.56
N CYS A 219 -13.50 16.06 -16.71
CA CYS A 219 -14.17 15.55 -17.91
C CYS A 219 -15.46 16.35 -18.22
N ILE A 220 -16.31 16.57 -17.20
CA ILE A 220 -17.60 17.26 -17.37
C ILE A 220 -17.37 18.74 -17.72
N ASN A 221 -16.48 19.42 -17.01
CA ASN A 221 -16.17 20.83 -17.28
C ASN A 221 -15.63 21.04 -18.69
N MET A 222 -14.80 20.12 -19.18
CA MET A 222 -14.30 20.16 -20.54
C MET A 222 -15.42 19.94 -21.57
N TYR A 223 -16.34 19.00 -21.34
CA TYR A 223 -17.51 18.80 -22.20
C TYR A 223 -18.42 20.03 -22.23
N LEU A 224 -18.74 20.61 -21.06
CA LEU A 224 -19.57 21.80 -20.94
C LEU A 224 -18.94 23.03 -21.61
N GLN A 225 -17.61 23.17 -21.54
CA GLN A 225 -16.89 24.18 -22.31
C GLN A 225 -17.04 23.95 -23.82
N CYS A 226 -16.90 22.72 -24.31
CA CYS A 226 -17.09 22.42 -25.74
C CYS A 226 -18.52 22.73 -26.24
N VAL A 227 -19.55 22.54 -25.41
CA VAL A 227 -20.96 22.81 -25.78
C VAL A 227 -21.35 24.29 -25.60
N GLY A 228 -20.73 25.00 -24.67
CA GLY A 228 -21.08 26.39 -24.33
C GLY A 228 -20.55 27.47 -25.28
N TYR A 229 -19.55 27.17 -26.12
CA TYR A 229 -18.97 28.18 -27.03
C TYR A 229 -19.71 28.27 -28.37
N SER A 230 -20.74 29.10 -28.38
CA SER A 230 -21.01 29.91 -29.56
C SER A 230 -19.89 30.96 -29.71
N ARG A 231 -19.15 30.90 -30.82
CA ARG A 231 -18.11 31.83 -31.31
C ARG A 231 -16.69 31.71 -30.69
N ILE A 232 -15.77 31.41 -31.61
CA ILE A 232 -14.30 31.32 -31.54
C ILE A 232 -13.68 32.54 -30.82
N PRO A 233 -12.59 32.40 -30.02
CA PRO A 233 -11.26 32.63 -30.60
C PRO A 233 -10.17 31.64 -30.18
N SER A 234 -9.23 31.48 -31.11
CA SER A 234 -7.94 30.79 -31.06
C SER A 234 -7.09 31.07 -29.81
N LYS A 235 -7.01 30.12 -28.87
CA LYS A 235 -5.81 29.89 -28.04
C LYS A 235 -5.63 28.40 -27.79
N ILE A 236 -4.77 27.78 -28.59
CA ILE A 236 -4.11 26.52 -28.31
C ILE A 236 -3.18 26.75 -27.11
N LEU A 237 -3.63 26.75 -25.85
CA LEU A 237 -2.73 26.65 -24.69
C LEU A 237 -3.41 26.47 -23.31
N VAL A 238 -4.30 25.50 -23.11
CA VAL A 238 -4.65 25.02 -21.74
C VAL A 238 -4.80 23.48 -21.66
N TYR A 239 -4.81 22.79 -22.80
CA TYR A 239 -5.25 21.38 -22.86
C TYR A 239 -4.25 20.36 -22.28
N GLN A 240 -2.94 20.60 -22.43
CA GLN A 240 -1.92 19.61 -22.06
C GLN A 240 -1.71 19.44 -20.55
N ALA A 241 -2.19 20.39 -19.73
CA ALA A 241 -2.15 20.28 -18.27
C ALA A 241 -3.36 19.51 -17.70
N ALA A 242 -4.52 19.54 -18.37
CA ALA A 242 -5.73 18.85 -17.94
C ALA A 242 -5.66 17.34 -18.16
N ASP A 243 -5.13 16.91 -19.31
CA ASP A 243 -4.93 15.50 -19.65
C ASP A 243 -4.09 14.77 -18.58
N ASP A 244 -3.08 15.45 -18.03
CA ASP A 244 -2.17 14.90 -17.03
C ASP A 244 -2.83 14.78 -15.64
N VAL A 245 -3.76 15.66 -15.28
CA VAL A 245 -4.51 15.61 -14.01
C VAL A 245 -5.66 14.60 -14.09
N LEU A 246 -6.42 14.59 -15.20
CA LEU A 246 -7.48 13.60 -15.45
C LEU A 246 -6.92 12.18 -15.38
N TYR A 247 -5.81 11.94 -16.09
CA TYR A 247 -5.18 10.63 -16.20
C TYR A 247 -4.61 10.14 -14.86
N LYS A 248 -3.98 11.04 -14.09
CA LYS A 248 -3.39 10.68 -12.79
C LYS A 248 -4.43 10.23 -11.76
N GLY A 249 -5.62 10.84 -11.74
CA GLY A 249 -6.63 10.58 -10.71
C GLY A 249 -7.18 9.15 -10.72
N TYR A 250 -7.73 8.70 -11.86
CA TYR A 250 -8.28 7.34 -11.95
C TYR A 250 -7.18 6.28 -12.01
N ARG A 251 -6.04 6.56 -12.67
CA ARG A 251 -4.92 5.61 -12.77
C ARG A 251 -4.34 5.30 -11.39
N ALA A 252 -4.18 6.30 -10.54
CA ALA A 252 -3.74 6.10 -9.15
C ALA A 252 -4.70 5.16 -8.37
N ALA A 253 -6.01 5.28 -8.58
CA ALA A 253 -6.99 4.41 -7.95
C ALA A 253 -6.95 2.95 -8.48
N VAL A 254 -6.63 2.76 -9.77
CA VAL A 254 -6.47 1.42 -10.36
C VAL A 254 -5.17 0.76 -9.91
N GLU A 255 -4.07 1.51 -9.87
CA GLU A 255 -2.75 1.02 -9.48
C GLU A 255 -2.58 0.78 -7.97
N SER A 256 -3.43 1.37 -7.11
CA SER A 256 -3.33 1.25 -5.65
C SER A 256 -3.66 -0.13 -5.08
N THR A 257 -4.10 -1.09 -5.91
CA THR A 257 -4.59 -2.41 -5.46
C THR A 257 -3.56 -3.18 -4.61
N SER A 258 -2.29 -3.22 -5.02
CA SER A 258 -1.24 -3.93 -4.28
C SER A 258 -0.94 -3.26 -2.93
N GLN A 259 -0.96 -1.93 -2.91
CA GLN A 259 -0.76 -1.14 -1.70
C GLN A 259 -1.90 -1.36 -0.71
N GLU A 260 -3.16 -1.36 -1.17
CA GLU A 260 -4.33 -1.64 -0.35
C GLU A 260 -4.30 -3.04 0.26
N GLU A 261 -3.99 -4.08 -0.52
CA GLU A 261 -3.88 -5.45 -0.02
C GLU A 261 -2.77 -5.56 1.05
N SER A 262 -1.65 -4.88 0.84
CA SER A 262 -0.55 -4.86 1.81
C SER A 262 -0.95 -4.18 3.13
N LEU A 263 -1.61 -3.02 3.05
CA LEU A 263 -2.06 -2.26 4.22
C LEU A 263 -3.17 -2.99 4.96
N LEU A 264 -4.10 -3.63 4.24
CA LEU A 264 -5.13 -4.49 4.83
C LEU A 264 -4.51 -5.62 5.65
N GLY A 265 -3.52 -6.31 5.07
CA GLY A 265 -2.81 -7.40 5.75
C GLY A 265 -2.09 -6.98 7.03
N PHE A 266 -1.82 -5.69 7.21
CA PHE A 266 -1.26 -5.14 8.44
C PHE A 266 -2.34 -4.60 9.38
N ALA A 267 -3.35 -3.91 8.86
CA ALA A 267 -4.41 -3.26 9.63
C ALA A 267 -5.24 -4.26 10.46
N VAL A 268 -5.41 -5.50 9.97
CA VAL A 268 -6.14 -6.56 10.70
C VAL A 268 -5.46 -6.94 12.03
N TRP A 269 -4.14 -6.73 12.16
CA TRP A 269 -3.39 -7.05 13.38
C TRP A 269 -3.39 -5.92 14.41
N GLU A 270 -3.96 -4.76 14.08
CA GLU A 270 -3.89 -3.59 14.94
C GLU A 270 -4.88 -3.70 16.12
N PRO A 271 -4.44 -3.39 17.35
CA PRO A 271 -5.37 -3.22 18.47
C PRO A 271 -6.31 -2.03 18.24
N PRO A 272 -7.47 -1.95 18.92
CA PRO A 272 -8.37 -0.81 18.84
C PRO A 272 -7.65 0.51 19.16
N HIS A 273 -7.75 1.50 18.28
CA HIS A 273 -7.00 2.75 18.41
C HIS A 273 -7.76 3.96 17.88
N GLY A 274 -7.40 5.16 18.35
CA GLY A 274 -7.86 6.43 17.80
C GLY A 274 -9.37 6.52 17.58
N ARG A 275 -9.76 6.66 16.30
CA ARG A 275 -11.16 6.71 15.83
C ARG A 275 -11.77 5.32 15.60
N TYR A 276 -10.93 4.30 15.51
CA TYR A 276 -11.29 2.90 15.21
C TYR A 276 -11.32 2.09 16.51
N LYS A 277 -12.22 2.45 17.44
CA LYS A 277 -12.29 1.88 18.79
C LYS A 277 -13.01 0.52 18.90
N MET A 278 -13.03 -0.25 17.82
CA MET A 278 -13.73 -1.54 17.76
C MET A 278 -12.73 -2.69 17.66
N PHE A 279 -12.94 -3.74 18.46
CA PHE A 279 -12.20 -4.99 18.33
C PHE A 279 -12.55 -5.63 16.98
N ARG A 280 -11.52 -5.96 16.19
CA ARG A 280 -11.66 -6.49 14.82
C ARG A 280 -12.47 -5.56 13.90
N TYR A 281 -11.95 -4.35 13.74
CA TYR A 281 -12.51 -3.35 12.83
C TYR A 281 -12.61 -3.86 11.37
N PRO A 282 -13.66 -3.48 10.59
CA PRO A 282 -13.95 -4.06 9.27
C PRO A 282 -13.06 -3.51 8.14
N TRP A 283 -11.74 -3.67 8.25
CA TRP A 283 -10.78 -3.19 7.23
C TRP A 283 -11.01 -3.79 5.84
N ASN A 284 -11.54 -5.02 5.74
CA ASN A 284 -11.86 -5.67 4.47
C ASN A 284 -12.86 -4.86 3.63
N GLU A 285 -13.79 -4.16 4.29
CA GLU A 285 -14.82 -3.37 3.61
C GLU A 285 -14.23 -2.14 2.92
N TYR A 286 -13.10 -1.60 3.40
CA TYR A 286 -12.38 -0.52 2.71
C TYR A 286 -11.81 -0.98 1.37
N VAL A 287 -11.28 -2.21 1.31
CA VAL A 287 -10.75 -2.78 0.06
C VAL A 287 -11.90 -3.16 -0.88
N LYS A 288 -13.02 -3.65 -0.35
CA LYS A 288 -14.25 -3.88 -1.13
C LYS A 288 -14.75 -2.58 -1.76
N LEU A 289 -14.84 -1.52 -0.96
CA LEU A 289 -15.22 -0.18 -1.41
C LEU A 289 -14.26 0.34 -2.50
N SER A 290 -12.94 0.21 -2.30
CA SER A 290 -11.96 0.60 -3.31
C SER A 290 -12.06 -0.25 -4.58
N GLY A 291 -12.41 -1.54 -4.46
CA GLY A 291 -12.72 -2.40 -5.61
C GLY A 291 -13.92 -1.92 -6.42
N ALA A 292 -15.00 -1.50 -5.74
CA ALA A 292 -16.15 -0.88 -6.40
C ALA A 292 -15.77 0.46 -7.06
N LEU A 293 -14.89 1.25 -6.43
CA LEU A 293 -14.40 2.52 -6.98
C LEU A 293 -13.57 2.28 -8.25
N ARG A 294 -12.71 1.27 -8.27
CA ARG A 294 -11.93 0.87 -9.44
C ARG A 294 -12.80 0.44 -10.61
N SER A 295 -13.85 -0.34 -10.33
CA SER A 295 -14.81 -0.74 -11.36
C SER A 295 -15.52 0.46 -12.00
N ASN A 296 -15.83 1.50 -11.20
CA ASN A 296 -16.35 2.77 -11.69
C ASN A 296 -15.29 3.57 -12.48
N SER A 297 -14.06 3.60 -11.98
CA SER A 297 -12.92 4.29 -12.60
C SER A 297 -12.55 3.71 -13.97
N PHE A 298 -12.72 2.40 -14.15
CA PHE A 298 -12.48 1.74 -15.43
C PHE A 298 -13.46 2.22 -16.51
N SER A 299 -14.74 2.45 -16.16
CA SER A 299 -15.68 3.09 -17.08
C SER A 299 -15.21 4.50 -17.44
N LEU A 300 -14.74 5.29 -16.48
CA LEU A 300 -14.19 6.63 -16.74
C LEU A 300 -12.98 6.59 -17.70
N SER A 301 -12.10 5.58 -17.59
CA SER A 301 -10.99 5.41 -18.52
C SER A 301 -11.43 5.15 -19.97
N ARG A 302 -12.59 4.50 -20.16
CA ARG A 302 -13.20 4.31 -21.49
C ARG A 302 -13.69 5.63 -22.07
N TRP A 303 -14.11 6.58 -21.24
CA TRP A 303 -14.55 7.89 -21.71
C TRP A 303 -13.42 8.66 -22.37
N GLN A 304 -12.21 8.59 -21.79
CA GLN A 304 -11.05 9.27 -22.35
C GLN A 304 -10.62 8.66 -23.71
N SER A 305 -10.78 7.35 -23.89
CA SER A 305 -10.58 6.73 -25.22
C SER A 305 -11.62 7.16 -26.25
N GLY A 306 -12.86 7.45 -25.84
CA GLY A 306 -13.88 8.08 -26.69
C GLY A 306 -13.58 9.56 -26.96
N GLU A 307 -12.86 10.21 -26.06
CA GLU A 307 -12.44 11.61 -26.16
C GLU A 307 -11.28 11.81 -27.14
N ASP A 308 -10.30 10.91 -27.22
CA ASP A 308 -9.30 10.94 -28.30
C ASP A 308 -9.96 10.81 -29.68
N MET A 309 -11.09 10.09 -29.73
CA MET A 309 -11.98 10.04 -30.89
C MET A 309 -12.66 11.40 -31.15
N PHE A 310 -13.14 12.10 -30.11
CA PHE A 310 -13.69 13.47 -30.24
C PHE A 310 -12.63 14.51 -30.63
N LYS A 311 -11.38 14.36 -30.15
CA LYS A 311 -10.23 15.17 -30.54
C LYS A 311 -9.91 14.95 -32.02
N GLN A 312 -9.91 13.71 -32.52
CA GLN A 312 -9.80 13.44 -33.96
C GLN A 312 -10.96 14.02 -34.77
N GLN A 313 -12.17 13.98 -34.23
CA GLN A 313 -13.37 14.49 -34.90
C GLN A 313 -13.52 16.02 -34.86
N THR A 314 -12.73 16.73 -34.04
CA THR A 314 -12.71 18.21 -33.98
C THR A 314 -11.53 18.85 -34.73
N VAL A 315 -10.51 18.06 -35.08
CA VAL A 315 -9.43 18.45 -36.00
C VAL A 315 -9.92 18.33 -37.46
N TRP A 316 -10.94 19.11 -37.82
CA TRP A 316 -11.31 19.35 -39.22
C TRP A 316 -10.45 20.50 -39.79
N PRO A 317 -10.11 20.47 -41.10
CA PRO A 317 -9.14 21.40 -41.65
C PRO A 317 -9.64 22.83 -41.48
N SER A 318 -8.83 23.63 -40.78
CA SER A 318 -9.11 25.02 -40.41
C SER A 318 -9.06 26.01 -41.59
N ARG A 319 -9.38 25.58 -42.81
CA ARG A 319 -9.46 26.44 -44.00
C ARG A 319 -10.90 26.70 -44.40
N LEU A 320 -11.65 27.32 -43.51
CA LEU A 320 -12.91 28.01 -43.82
C LEU A 320 -12.61 29.51 -43.89
N SER A 321 -11.75 29.90 -44.83
CA SER A 321 -11.61 31.30 -45.24
C SER A 321 -12.54 31.56 -46.41
N LEU A 322 -13.69 32.18 -46.10
CA LEU A 322 -14.24 33.32 -46.83
C LEU A 322 -14.20 33.22 -48.38
N LEU A 323 -15.21 32.60 -48.98
CA LEU A 323 -15.63 32.97 -50.33
C LEU A 323 -17.16 33.12 -50.34
N GLY A 324 -17.60 34.31 -50.72
CA GLY A 324 -18.95 34.82 -50.50
C GLY A 324 -20.07 34.06 -51.19
N ASP A 325 -21.26 34.21 -50.61
CA ASP A 325 -22.59 34.03 -51.20
C ASP A 325 -22.88 32.70 -51.93
N ALA A 326 -22.29 31.60 -51.48
CA ALA A 326 -22.78 30.26 -51.78
C ALA A 326 -23.24 29.57 -50.49
N ILE A 327 -24.53 29.24 -50.45
CA ILE A 327 -25.24 28.48 -49.42
C ILE A 327 -24.32 27.44 -48.76
N LEU A 328 -24.19 27.51 -47.42
CA LEU A 328 -23.62 26.44 -46.60
C LEU A 328 -24.14 25.10 -47.12
N ASN A 329 -23.24 24.23 -47.58
CA ASN A 329 -23.61 22.91 -48.10
C ASN A 329 -24.46 22.22 -47.03
N GLU A 330 -25.77 22.09 -47.26
CA GLU A 330 -26.75 21.57 -46.28
C GLU A 330 -26.31 20.19 -45.73
N ARG A 331 -25.50 19.48 -46.52
CA ARG A 331 -24.84 18.22 -46.19
C ARG A 331 -23.79 18.36 -45.08
N GLU A 332 -23.00 19.43 -45.07
CA GLU A 332 -21.97 19.68 -44.03
C GLU A 332 -22.60 20.10 -42.70
N VAL A 333 -23.65 20.93 -42.74
CA VAL A 333 -24.43 21.28 -41.54
C VAL A 333 -25.10 20.04 -40.94
N ARG A 334 -25.74 19.19 -41.77
CA ARG A 334 -26.30 17.90 -41.32
C ARG A 334 -25.24 16.92 -40.81
N THR A 335 -24.04 16.96 -41.37
CA THR A 335 -22.90 16.15 -40.88
C THR A 335 -22.41 16.65 -39.52
N TYR A 336 -22.38 17.96 -39.30
CA TYR A 336 -22.06 18.57 -38.01
C TYR A 336 -23.13 18.29 -36.94
N GLU A 337 -24.41 18.43 -37.28
CA GLU A 337 -25.53 18.12 -36.39
C GLU A 337 -25.57 16.63 -36.03
N SER A 338 -25.32 15.73 -36.99
CA SER A 338 -25.26 14.29 -36.72
C SER A 338 -24.02 13.89 -35.90
N ALA A 339 -22.85 14.48 -36.16
CA ALA A 339 -21.64 14.23 -35.37
C ALA A 339 -21.74 14.76 -33.94
N SER A 340 -22.31 15.96 -33.75
CA SER A 340 -22.55 16.53 -32.42
C SER A 340 -23.62 15.75 -31.63
N ALA A 341 -24.71 15.32 -32.29
CA ALA A 341 -25.71 14.44 -31.69
C ALA A 341 -25.11 13.07 -31.29
N LEU A 342 -24.25 12.48 -32.12
CA LEU A 342 -23.53 11.24 -31.80
C LEU A 342 -22.59 11.46 -30.60
N SER A 343 -21.92 12.62 -30.51
CA SER A 343 -21.04 12.95 -29.40
C SER A 343 -21.77 13.06 -28.07
N LEU A 344 -22.91 13.76 -28.08
CA LEU A 344 -23.81 13.89 -26.94
C LEU A 344 -24.41 12.54 -26.56
N ALA A 345 -24.85 11.73 -27.53
CA ALA A 345 -25.38 10.40 -27.28
C ALA A 345 -24.32 9.47 -26.63
N THR A 346 -23.08 9.55 -27.10
CA THR A 346 -21.97 8.77 -26.53
C THR A 346 -21.64 9.24 -25.12
N PHE A 347 -21.52 10.56 -24.91
CA PHE A 347 -21.26 11.15 -23.61
C PHE A 347 -22.36 10.84 -22.58
N THR A 348 -23.64 10.97 -22.98
CA THR A 348 -24.79 10.66 -22.12
C THR A 348 -24.91 9.17 -21.82
N SER A 349 -24.67 8.29 -22.81
CA SER A 349 -24.62 6.84 -22.60
C SER A 349 -23.55 6.45 -21.57
N LEU A 350 -22.37 7.04 -21.70
CA LEU A 350 -21.24 6.85 -20.80
C LEU A 350 -21.53 7.38 -19.38
N LEU A 351 -22.18 8.55 -19.25
CA LEU A 351 -22.69 9.09 -17.97
C LEU A 351 -23.67 8.14 -17.30
N ILE A 352 -24.62 7.60 -18.07
CA ILE A 352 -25.60 6.64 -17.57
C ILE A 352 -24.91 5.35 -17.11
N GLU A 353 -23.91 4.86 -17.85
CA GLU A 353 -23.11 3.69 -17.43
C GLU A 353 -22.38 3.96 -16.10
N PHE A 354 -21.79 5.16 -15.93
CA PHE A 354 -21.12 5.55 -14.70
C PHE A 354 -22.10 5.64 -13.52
N VAL A 355 -23.26 6.29 -13.71
CA VAL A 355 -24.30 6.41 -12.68
C VAL A 355 -24.85 5.03 -12.28
N ALA A 356 -25.05 4.12 -13.24
CA ALA A 356 -25.48 2.77 -12.93
C ALA A 356 -24.47 2.01 -12.05
N ARG A 357 -23.17 2.24 -12.26
CA ARG A 357 -22.10 1.61 -11.45
C ARG A 357 -21.86 2.32 -10.11
N LEU A 358 -22.23 3.59 -9.98
CA LEU A 358 -22.21 4.30 -8.70
C LEU A 358 -23.10 3.61 -7.67
N GLN A 359 -24.20 2.98 -8.08
CA GLN A 359 -25.07 2.26 -7.15
C GLN A 359 -24.30 1.17 -6.38
N ASN A 360 -23.43 0.43 -7.06
CA ASN A 360 -22.59 -0.59 -6.40
C ASN A 360 -21.57 0.03 -5.43
N LEU A 361 -21.05 1.22 -5.77
CA LEU A 361 -20.14 1.97 -4.91
C LEU A 361 -20.84 2.47 -3.64
N VAL A 362 -22.04 3.03 -3.79
CA VAL A 362 -22.88 3.51 -2.69
C VAL A 362 -23.27 2.36 -1.78
N ASN A 363 -23.72 1.23 -2.34
CA ASN A 363 -24.04 0.04 -1.55
C ASN A 363 -22.83 -0.47 -0.73
N SER A 364 -21.64 -0.47 -1.34
CA SER A 364 -20.40 -0.87 -0.64
C SER A 364 -20.02 0.12 0.46
N PHE A 365 -20.27 1.41 0.26
CA PHE A 365 -20.04 2.45 1.25
C PHE A 365 -21.01 2.35 2.43
N GLU A 366 -22.29 2.09 2.15
CA GLU A 366 -23.32 1.93 3.16
C GLU A 366 -23.06 0.68 4.01
N GLU A 367 -22.68 -0.43 3.39
CA GLU A 367 -22.25 -1.64 4.11
C GLU A 367 -21.03 -1.37 5.01
N LEU A 368 -20.04 -0.62 4.51
CA LEU A 368 -18.89 -0.19 5.30
C LEU A 368 -19.34 0.69 6.47
N SER A 369 -20.20 1.68 6.23
CA SER A 369 -20.72 2.63 7.22
C SER A 369 -21.41 1.91 8.38
N VAL A 370 -22.30 0.97 8.06
CA VAL A 370 -23.04 0.16 9.04
C VAL A 370 -22.09 -0.71 9.85
N LYS A 371 -21.17 -1.44 9.19
CA LYS A 371 -20.22 -2.33 9.87
C LYS A 371 -19.21 -1.57 10.73
N ALA A 372 -18.78 -0.39 10.28
CA ALA A 372 -17.82 0.46 10.96
C ALA A 372 -18.44 1.38 12.02
N LYS A 373 -19.79 1.41 12.12
CA LYS A 373 -20.56 2.29 13.01
C LYS A 373 -20.14 3.75 12.83
N PHE A 374 -20.13 4.22 11.59
CA PHE A 374 -19.89 5.63 11.33
C PHE A 374 -20.93 6.47 12.07
N ARG A 375 -20.49 7.59 12.64
CA ARG A 375 -21.42 8.55 13.23
C ARG A 375 -22.21 9.19 12.09
N GLU A 376 -23.52 9.18 12.23
CA GLU A 376 -24.37 9.98 11.36
C GLU A 376 -23.93 11.45 11.46
N PRO A 377 -23.94 12.19 10.33
CA PRO A 377 -23.67 13.61 10.38
C PRO A 377 -24.71 14.24 11.32
N VAL A 378 -24.24 14.86 12.40
CA VAL A 378 -25.09 15.71 13.21
C VAL A 378 -25.44 16.88 12.31
N GLU A 379 -26.68 16.93 11.81
CA GLU A 379 -27.22 18.14 11.23
C GLU A 379 -27.03 19.24 12.27
N SER A 380 -26.12 20.17 11.99
CA SER A 380 -25.98 21.36 12.80
C SER A 380 -27.31 22.09 12.72
N THR A 381 -28.12 21.95 13.78
CA THR A 381 -29.25 22.82 14.03
C THR A 381 -28.65 24.21 14.22
N GLU A 382 -28.55 24.96 13.13
CA GLU A 382 -28.21 26.36 13.17
C GLU A 382 -29.25 27.06 14.05
N SER A 383 -28.71 27.61 15.14
CA SER A 383 -29.28 28.63 16.00
C SER A 383 -30.46 29.40 15.41
N THR A 384 -31.67 28.92 15.63
CA THR A 384 -32.87 29.78 15.70
C THR A 384 -33.10 30.13 17.16
N ALA A 385 -32.13 30.82 17.75
CA ALA A 385 -32.29 31.52 19.00
C ALA A 385 -31.29 32.69 18.96
N THR A 386 -31.78 33.84 18.51
CA THR A 386 -31.52 35.21 19.02
C THR A 386 -31.61 36.24 17.89
N GLN A 387 -32.81 36.40 17.34
CA GLN A 387 -33.42 37.70 17.06
C GLN A 387 -34.83 37.54 17.66
N THR A 388 -35.30 38.28 18.66
CA THR A 388 -35.44 39.74 18.71
C THR A 388 -36.00 40.13 20.11
N PHE A 389 -35.76 41.37 20.56
CA PHE A 389 -36.43 42.14 21.65
C PHE A 389 -35.97 41.83 23.11
N VAL A 390 -35.60 42.77 23.99
CA VAL A 390 -35.90 44.20 24.19
C VAL A 390 -34.76 44.86 25.02
N ARG A 391 -34.43 46.13 24.67
CA ARG A 391 -33.70 47.20 25.42
C ARG A 391 -32.37 46.93 26.11
#